data_AF-A0A0F8KC25-F1
#
_entry.id   AF-A0A0F8KC25-F1
#
_cell.length_a   1.000
_cell.length_b   1.000
_cell.length_c   1.000
_cell.angle_alpha   90.00
_cell.angle_beta   90.00
_cell.angle_gamma   90.00
#
_symmetry.space_group_name_H-M   'P 1'
#
loop_
_entity.id
_entity.type
_entity.pdbx_description
1 polymer ?
#
loop_
_entity_poly.entity_id
_entity_poly.type
_entity_poly.pdbx_seq_one_letter_code
_entity_poly.pdbx_strand_id
1 'polypeptide(L)'
;MVEMSTGTTNLVRTLDSMDFLKMDRRTFMKAVSALGATAFLGTYQTEIVNALEFAETKLIWIHGSECTGCSESLLNGGNPDVAQALTKLNVNLAYHETLCMQQGIWNDGELVNTSELNSEILLEDLYKEGNYILVVEGSIPNGPDGSGRYLVIGNKTFKETLGEAAKNANAIVAVGACACWGGITSADSDIEKETDYRGVAFKKTDASKGMLKELGIDKPVINIPGCPAHPDWILLTLGAVILGKIKIPDDLPAALDQYGRPKLFFPPDHTVHENCPRRGYYDRGEFDEEVGGEKCLWKLGCKAPYAHADCGIRRWN
;
A
#
# COMPACT_ATOMS: atom_id res chain seq x y z
N MET A 1 -20.61 -2.44 28.35
CA MET A 1 -21.26 -2.72 27.06
C MET A 1 -21.70 -1.37 26.51
N VAL A 2 -20.89 -0.78 25.63
CA VAL A 2 -21.24 0.48 24.97
C VAL A 2 -22.22 0.11 23.87
N GLU A 3 -23.45 0.60 23.96
CA GLU A 3 -24.45 0.45 22.90
C GLU A 3 -23.89 1.05 21.61
N MET A 4 -23.61 0.20 20.63
CA MET A 4 -23.38 0.64 19.26
C MET A 4 -24.63 1.40 18.80
N SER A 5 -24.43 2.57 18.20
CA SER A 5 -25.47 3.37 17.56
C SER A 5 -26.40 2.48 16.72
N THR A 6 -27.71 2.68 16.87
CA THR A 6 -28.77 1.94 16.16
C THR A 6 -28.61 1.96 14.63
N GLY A 7 -27.89 2.95 14.09
CA GLY A 7 -27.51 3.02 12.67
C GLY A 7 -26.47 1.97 12.27
N THR A 8 -25.46 1.73 13.11
CA THR A 8 -24.41 0.73 12.87
C THR A 8 -24.98 -0.68 12.98
N THR A 9 -25.84 -0.94 13.96
CA THR A 9 -26.49 -2.25 14.13
C THR A 9 -27.43 -2.59 12.98
N ASN A 10 -28.16 -1.61 12.44
CA ASN A 10 -28.97 -1.80 11.23
C ASN A 10 -28.10 -2.01 9.99
N LEU A 11 -26.95 -1.34 9.88
CA LEU A 11 -26.03 -1.55 8.77
C LEU A 11 -25.45 -2.97 8.80
N VAL A 12 -24.91 -3.42 9.93
CA VAL A 12 -24.38 -4.79 10.11
C VAL A 12 -25.44 -5.85 9.81
N ARG A 13 -26.68 -5.66 10.27
CA ARG A 13 -27.77 -6.60 10.02
C ARG A 13 -28.27 -6.60 8.57
N THR A 14 -28.15 -5.46 7.88
CA THR A 14 -28.43 -5.36 6.44
C THR A 14 -27.33 -6.06 5.65
N LEU A 15 -26.07 -5.86 6.06
CA LEU A 15 -24.88 -6.46 5.48
C LEU A 15 -24.89 -8.00 5.61
N ASP A 16 -25.31 -8.57 6.75
CA ASP A 16 -25.48 -10.02 6.95
C ASP A 16 -26.51 -10.67 6.00
N SER A 17 -27.40 -9.87 5.38
CA SER A 17 -28.47 -10.36 4.51
C SER A 17 -28.20 -10.15 3.01
N MET A 18 -27.08 -9.53 2.64
CA MET A 18 -26.75 -9.19 1.25
C MET A 18 -25.79 -10.21 0.62
N ASP A 19 -26.16 -10.69 -0.56
CA ASP A 19 -25.32 -11.51 -1.43
C ASP A 19 -24.04 -10.71 -1.82
N PHE A 20 -22.89 -11.15 -1.33
CA PHE A 20 -21.57 -10.53 -1.52
C PHE A 20 -21.22 -10.24 -2.99
N LEU A 21 -21.64 -11.12 -3.90
CA LEU A 21 -21.40 -10.98 -5.35
C LEU A 21 -22.25 -9.86 -5.96
N LYS A 22 -23.38 -9.51 -5.33
CA LYS A 22 -24.30 -8.46 -5.76
C LYS A 22 -24.07 -7.12 -5.04
N MET A 23 -23.16 -7.08 -4.07
CA MET A 23 -22.80 -5.83 -3.40
C MET A 23 -22.05 -4.91 -4.36
N ASP A 24 -22.63 -3.75 -4.60
CA ASP A 24 -21.97 -2.68 -5.34
C ASP A 24 -20.74 -2.16 -4.58
N ARG A 25 -19.82 -1.50 -5.30
CA ARG A 25 -18.60 -0.91 -4.74
C ARG A 25 -18.89 -0.02 -3.54
N ARG A 26 -19.97 0.77 -3.57
CA ARG A 26 -20.32 1.72 -2.50
C ARG A 26 -20.67 0.98 -1.20
N THR A 27 -21.43 -0.10 -1.31
CA THR A 27 -21.88 -0.93 -0.19
C THR A 27 -20.70 -1.73 0.37
N PHE A 28 -19.85 -2.30 -0.49
CA PHE A 28 -18.61 -2.95 -0.09
C PHE A 28 -17.71 -2.01 0.71
N MET A 29 -17.44 -0.81 0.19
CA MET A 29 -16.56 0.15 0.87
C MET A 29 -17.15 0.60 2.20
N LYS A 30 -18.48 0.82 2.29
CA LYS A 30 -19.15 1.14 3.57
C LYS A 30 -19.06 -0.01 4.57
N ALA A 31 -19.23 -1.25 4.12
CA ALA A 31 -19.15 -2.44 4.95
C ALA A 31 -17.75 -2.62 5.54
N VAL A 32 -16.72 -2.56 4.68
CA VAL A 32 -15.30 -2.63 5.08
C VAL A 32 -14.93 -1.49 6.03
N SER A 33 -15.45 -0.27 5.79
CA SER A 33 -15.24 0.89 6.68
C SER A 33 -15.83 0.68 8.07
N ALA A 34 -17.04 0.14 8.14
CA ALA A 34 -17.81 0.03 9.37
C ALA A 34 -17.43 -1.19 10.22
N LEU A 35 -17.09 -2.30 9.57
CA LEU A 35 -16.74 -3.57 10.23
C LEU A 35 -15.24 -3.72 10.49
N GLY A 36 -14.39 -2.97 9.78
CA GLY A 36 -12.97 -3.25 9.70
C GLY A 36 -12.66 -4.49 8.84
N ALA A 37 -11.41 -4.63 8.40
CA ALA A 37 -10.99 -5.74 7.54
C ALA A 37 -11.30 -7.12 8.14
N THR A 38 -11.12 -7.22 9.46
CA THR A 38 -11.31 -8.43 10.26
C THR A 38 -12.72 -8.98 10.18
N ALA A 39 -13.71 -8.23 10.66
CA ALA A 39 -15.08 -8.70 10.74
C ALA A 39 -15.65 -8.85 9.33
N PHE A 40 -15.25 -7.98 8.40
CA PHE A 40 -15.67 -8.09 7.00
C PHE A 40 -15.21 -9.42 6.36
N LEU A 41 -13.92 -9.76 6.44
CA LEU A 41 -13.39 -10.98 5.83
C LEU A 41 -13.80 -12.26 6.57
N GLY A 42 -14.15 -12.17 7.86
CA GLY A 42 -14.74 -13.28 8.61
C GLY A 42 -16.21 -13.53 8.24
N THR A 43 -17.02 -12.47 8.14
CA THR A 43 -18.45 -12.57 7.85
C THR A 43 -18.73 -13.09 6.44
N TYR A 44 -17.95 -12.67 5.44
CA TYR A 44 -18.18 -13.04 4.03
C TYR A 44 -17.23 -14.12 3.52
N GLN A 45 -16.65 -14.93 4.42
CA GLN A 45 -15.60 -15.89 4.06
C GLN A 45 -16.04 -16.85 2.96
N THR A 46 -17.26 -17.40 3.05
CA THR A 46 -17.75 -18.40 2.09
C THR A 46 -18.04 -17.78 0.72
N GLU A 47 -18.61 -16.57 0.66
CA GLU A 47 -18.88 -15.91 -0.61
C GLU A 47 -17.62 -15.36 -1.28
N ILE A 48 -16.63 -14.92 -0.50
CA ILE A 48 -15.30 -14.55 -1.01
C ILE A 48 -14.65 -15.76 -1.65
N VAL A 49 -14.64 -16.92 -0.97
CA VAL A 49 -14.09 -18.17 -1.50
C VAL A 49 -14.81 -18.62 -2.78
N ASN A 50 -16.15 -18.54 -2.82
CA ASN A 50 -16.92 -18.88 -4.02
C ASN A 50 -16.72 -17.89 -5.18
N ALA A 51 -16.48 -16.61 -4.89
CA ALA A 51 -16.15 -15.59 -5.91
C ALA A 51 -14.74 -15.81 -6.51
N LEU A 52 -13.84 -16.41 -5.72
CA LEU A 52 -12.44 -16.69 -6.04
C LEU A 52 -12.21 -18.09 -6.62
N GLU A 53 -13.27 -18.85 -6.96
CA GLU A 53 -13.16 -20.02 -7.84
C GLU A 53 -12.65 -19.66 -9.27
N PHE A 54 -12.30 -18.39 -9.51
CA PHE A 54 -11.60 -17.90 -10.70
C PHE A 54 -10.12 -17.59 -10.41
N ALA A 55 -9.25 -18.05 -11.32
CA ALA A 55 -7.80 -17.80 -11.49
C ALA A 55 -7.03 -17.15 -10.31
N GLU A 56 -6.03 -17.89 -9.81
CA GLU A 56 -5.02 -17.39 -8.85
C GLU A 56 -4.49 -16.00 -9.26
N THR A 57 -4.59 -15.02 -8.35
CA THR A 57 -4.05 -13.67 -8.61
C THR A 57 -2.60 -13.62 -8.19
N LYS A 58 -1.72 -13.35 -9.15
CA LYS A 58 -0.28 -13.21 -8.92
C LYS A 58 0.05 -11.82 -8.40
N LEU A 59 0.84 -11.77 -7.32
CA LEU A 59 1.40 -10.55 -6.76
C LEU A 59 2.93 -10.60 -6.85
N ILE A 60 3.53 -9.55 -7.42
CA ILE A 60 4.97 -9.34 -7.46
C ILE A 60 5.26 -8.11 -6.59
N TRP A 61 5.99 -8.28 -5.50
CA TRP A 61 6.39 -7.21 -4.58
C TRP A 61 7.89 -6.96 -4.69
N ILE A 62 8.29 -5.83 -5.26
CA ILE A 62 9.69 -5.46 -5.49
C ILE A 62 10.13 -4.33 -4.55
N HIS A 63 11.42 -4.33 -4.19
CA HIS A 63 11.99 -3.41 -3.19
C HIS A 63 12.97 -2.41 -3.80
N GLY A 64 12.58 -1.14 -3.77
CA GLY A 64 13.42 0.00 -4.13
C GLY A 64 14.35 0.40 -2.98
N SER A 65 14.71 1.68 -2.91
CA SER A 65 15.47 2.23 -1.79
C SER A 65 14.54 2.47 -0.61
N GLU A 66 14.70 1.62 0.39
CA GLU A 66 13.66 1.27 1.35
C GLU A 66 14.26 0.88 2.71
N CYS A 67 13.44 0.55 3.72
CA CYS A 67 13.89 0.26 5.09
C CYS A 67 13.22 -0.98 5.73
N THR A 68 12.54 -1.74 4.90
CA THR A 68 11.69 -2.92 5.10
C THR A 68 10.48 -2.68 6.00
N GLY A 69 10.24 -1.42 6.40
CA GLY A 69 9.19 -1.07 7.33
C GLY A 69 7.77 -1.33 6.82
N CYS A 70 7.50 -1.25 5.50
CA CYS A 70 6.15 -1.52 5.01
C CYS A 70 5.88 -3.02 4.90
N SER A 71 6.90 -3.81 4.54
CA SER A 71 6.86 -5.26 4.67
C SER A 71 6.63 -5.69 6.12
N GLU A 72 7.41 -5.17 7.07
CA GLU A 72 7.20 -5.45 8.49
C GLU A 72 5.81 -5.04 8.98
N SER A 73 5.33 -3.88 8.52
CA SER A 73 3.97 -3.41 8.82
C SER A 73 2.91 -4.38 8.29
N LEU A 74 3.06 -4.89 7.06
CA LEU A 74 2.18 -5.91 6.49
C LEU A 74 2.18 -7.19 7.34
N LEU A 75 3.35 -7.65 7.77
CA LEU A 75 3.49 -8.84 8.63
C LEU A 75 2.82 -8.66 10.00
N ASN A 76 2.71 -7.42 10.49
CA ASN A 76 1.98 -7.07 11.71
C ASN A 76 0.46 -6.91 11.50
N GLY A 77 -0.07 -7.30 10.34
CA GLY A 77 -1.51 -7.35 10.10
C GLY A 77 -2.23 -8.21 11.14
N GLY A 78 -3.23 -7.63 11.80
CA GLY A 78 -3.89 -8.27 12.94
C GLY A 78 -4.85 -9.39 12.51
N ASN A 79 -5.92 -9.03 11.80
CA ASN A 79 -6.94 -10.00 11.38
C ASN A 79 -7.62 -9.56 10.07
N PRO A 80 -7.57 -10.38 8.99
CA PRO A 80 -6.71 -11.53 8.87
C PRO A 80 -5.23 -11.12 8.98
N ASP A 81 -4.42 -12.01 9.53
CA ASP A 81 -2.97 -11.92 9.35
C ASP A 81 -2.61 -12.08 7.86
N VAL A 82 -1.36 -11.79 7.48
CA VAL A 82 -0.93 -11.84 6.08
C VAL A 82 -1.11 -13.22 5.45
N ALA A 83 -0.83 -14.31 6.17
CA ALA A 83 -0.93 -15.67 5.63
C ALA A 83 -2.40 -16.06 5.39
N GLN A 84 -3.27 -15.69 6.33
CA GLN A 84 -4.71 -15.82 6.19
C GLN A 84 -5.23 -14.97 5.04
N ALA A 85 -4.75 -13.74 4.87
CA ALA A 85 -5.18 -12.85 3.80
C ALA A 85 -4.81 -13.43 2.43
N LEU A 86 -3.56 -13.88 2.25
CA LEU A 86 -3.09 -14.52 1.02
C LEU A 86 -3.92 -15.76 0.68
N THR A 87 -4.16 -16.63 1.68
CA THR A 87 -4.95 -17.85 1.52
C THR A 87 -6.42 -17.53 1.18
N LYS A 88 -7.05 -16.61 1.92
CA LYS A 88 -8.47 -16.26 1.75
C LYS A 88 -8.73 -15.53 0.44
N LEU A 89 -7.77 -14.76 -0.05
CA LEU A 89 -7.89 -14.01 -1.30
C LEU A 89 -7.38 -14.79 -2.52
N ASN A 90 -6.95 -16.05 -2.34
CA ASN A 90 -6.33 -16.87 -3.39
C ASN A 90 -5.21 -16.12 -4.13
N VAL A 91 -4.34 -15.47 -3.35
CA VAL A 91 -3.21 -14.67 -3.83
C VAL A 91 -1.94 -15.48 -3.78
N ASN A 92 -1.27 -15.57 -4.92
CA ASN A 92 0.07 -16.08 -5.02
C ASN A 92 1.05 -14.91 -4.91
N LEU A 93 1.66 -14.77 -3.74
CA LEU A 93 2.81 -13.89 -3.54
C LEU A 93 4.02 -14.51 -4.25
N ALA A 94 4.05 -14.37 -5.57
CA ALA A 94 5.01 -15.05 -6.43
C ALA A 94 6.43 -14.50 -6.26
N TYR A 95 6.57 -13.25 -5.84
CA TYR A 95 7.85 -12.65 -5.54
C TYR A 95 7.75 -11.63 -4.40
N HIS A 96 8.68 -11.73 -3.45
CA HIS A 96 8.91 -10.76 -2.39
C HIS A 96 10.31 -11.02 -1.80
N GLU A 97 11.26 -10.12 -2.00
CA GLU A 97 12.69 -10.35 -1.67
C GLU A 97 12.92 -10.80 -0.21
N THR A 98 12.17 -10.24 0.74
CA THR A 98 12.27 -10.61 2.17
C THR A 98 11.73 -12.01 2.50
N LEU A 99 10.87 -12.59 1.65
CA LEU A 99 10.09 -13.80 1.95
C LEU A 99 10.33 -14.95 0.98
N CYS A 100 10.84 -14.69 -0.22
CA CYS A 100 11.06 -15.74 -1.22
C CYS A 100 12.17 -16.71 -0.77
N MET A 101 12.04 -17.98 -1.17
CA MET A 101 13.05 -19.00 -0.86
C MET A 101 14.25 -18.94 -1.82
N GLN A 102 14.01 -18.44 -3.04
CA GLN A 102 15.04 -18.26 -4.06
C GLN A 102 16.07 -17.24 -3.59
N GLN A 103 17.35 -17.55 -3.83
CA GLN A 103 18.48 -16.70 -3.44
C GLN A 103 19.15 -16.10 -4.68
N GLY A 104 20.25 -15.39 -4.48
CA GLY A 104 21.03 -14.81 -5.58
C GLY A 104 21.81 -15.84 -6.40
N ILE A 105 22.88 -15.37 -7.02
CA ILE A 105 23.65 -16.07 -8.07
C ILE A 105 24.31 -17.38 -7.60
N TRP A 106 24.54 -17.55 -6.29
CA TRP A 106 25.22 -18.71 -5.72
C TRP A 106 24.38 -19.32 -4.59
N ASN A 107 24.22 -20.64 -4.60
CA ASN A 107 23.64 -21.40 -3.49
C ASN A 107 24.59 -22.53 -3.10
N ASP A 108 24.99 -22.60 -1.83
CA ASP A 108 25.96 -23.58 -1.31
C ASP A 108 27.28 -23.70 -2.13
N GLY A 109 27.72 -22.58 -2.72
CA GLY A 109 28.95 -22.52 -3.53
C GLY A 109 28.78 -22.91 -5.00
N GLU A 110 27.57 -23.26 -5.43
CA GLU A 110 27.24 -23.58 -6.82
C GLU A 110 26.50 -22.43 -7.51
N LEU A 111 26.82 -22.20 -8.79
CA LEU A 111 26.16 -21.18 -9.59
C LEU A 111 24.73 -21.62 -9.92
N VAL A 112 23.72 -20.84 -9.50
CA VAL A 112 22.31 -21.16 -9.75
C VAL A 112 21.74 -20.26 -10.84
N ASN A 113 21.35 -20.87 -11.97
CA ASN A 113 20.85 -20.19 -13.17
C ASN A 113 19.43 -20.65 -13.56
N THR A 114 18.58 -21.01 -12.58
CA THR A 114 17.18 -21.39 -12.79
C THR A 114 16.27 -20.57 -11.87
N SER A 115 15.05 -20.26 -12.29
CA SER A 115 14.05 -19.55 -11.47
C SER A 115 13.59 -20.33 -10.24
N GLU A 116 13.85 -21.64 -10.18
CA GLU A 116 13.61 -22.45 -8.98
C GLU A 116 14.50 -22.06 -7.80
N LEU A 117 15.71 -21.57 -8.08
CA LEU A 117 16.74 -21.28 -7.07
C LEU A 117 17.22 -19.83 -7.08
N ASN A 118 17.07 -19.12 -8.20
CA ASN A 118 17.57 -17.77 -8.41
C ASN A 118 16.43 -16.74 -8.42
N SER A 119 16.45 -15.80 -7.48
CA SER A 119 15.42 -14.78 -7.29
C SER A 119 15.33 -13.81 -8.46
N GLU A 120 16.46 -13.46 -9.08
CA GLU A 120 16.49 -12.54 -10.21
C GLU A 120 15.84 -13.17 -11.43
N ILE A 121 16.20 -14.43 -11.73
CA ILE A 121 15.62 -15.16 -12.86
C ILE A 121 14.12 -15.40 -12.64
N LEU A 122 13.72 -15.74 -11.40
CA LEU A 122 12.30 -15.84 -11.03
C LEU A 122 11.57 -14.52 -11.31
N LEU A 123 12.07 -13.40 -10.81
CA LEU A 123 11.45 -12.10 -11.03
C LEU A 123 11.32 -11.80 -12.53
N GLU A 124 12.37 -12.07 -13.31
CA GLU A 124 12.35 -11.86 -14.76
C GLU A 124 11.29 -12.69 -15.47
N ASP A 125 11.20 -13.97 -15.15
CA ASP A 125 10.20 -14.88 -15.74
C ASP A 125 8.78 -14.38 -15.39
N LEU A 126 8.55 -14.07 -14.11
CA LEU A 126 7.24 -13.63 -13.63
C LEU A 126 6.77 -12.33 -14.30
N TYR A 127 7.66 -11.32 -14.43
CA TYR A 127 7.22 -10.08 -15.05
C TYR A 127 7.08 -10.18 -16.58
N LYS A 128 7.77 -11.11 -17.24
CA LYS A 128 7.62 -11.39 -18.68
C LYS A 128 6.32 -12.14 -19.00
N GLU A 129 5.87 -13.02 -18.09
CA GLU A 129 4.59 -13.72 -18.22
C GLU A 129 3.37 -12.79 -18.20
N GLY A 130 3.45 -11.68 -17.46
CA GLY A 130 2.32 -10.77 -17.28
C GLY A 130 1.25 -11.33 -16.33
N ASN A 131 0.08 -10.70 -16.32
CA ASN A 131 -1.06 -11.09 -15.50
C ASN A 131 -0.78 -11.07 -13.97
N TYR A 132 -0.34 -9.93 -13.45
CA TYR A 132 -0.06 -9.73 -12.03
C TYR A 132 -0.36 -8.30 -11.54
N ILE A 133 -0.47 -8.17 -10.23
CA ILE A 133 -0.43 -6.89 -9.52
C ILE A 133 1.02 -6.65 -9.11
N LEU A 134 1.57 -5.50 -9.51
CA LEU A 134 2.89 -5.04 -9.09
C LEU A 134 2.74 -4.18 -7.83
N VAL A 135 3.38 -4.62 -6.75
CA VAL A 135 3.57 -3.82 -5.55
C VAL A 135 5.00 -3.31 -5.52
N VAL A 136 5.17 -2.01 -5.28
CA VAL A 136 6.47 -1.36 -5.16
C VAL A 136 6.60 -0.80 -3.76
N GLU A 137 7.56 -1.30 -2.99
CA GLU A 137 8.03 -0.71 -1.75
C GLU A 137 9.33 0.06 -2.03
N GLY A 138 9.55 1.19 -1.37
CA GLY A 138 10.76 1.98 -1.59
C GLY A 138 10.72 3.00 -2.72
N SER A 139 11.62 3.96 -2.62
CA SER A 139 11.85 5.00 -3.63
C SER A 139 12.76 4.50 -4.76
N ILE A 140 12.75 5.15 -5.91
CA ILE A 140 13.56 4.74 -7.06
C ILE A 140 14.60 5.83 -7.35
N PRO A 141 15.90 5.52 -7.27
CA PRO A 141 16.93 6.47 -7.68
C PRO A 141 16.89 6.64 -9.18
N ASN A 142 16.90 7.89 -9.64
CA ASN A 142 17.18 8.21 -11.03
C ASN A 142 18.67 8.48 -11.25
N GLY A 143 19.40 8.90 -10.21
CA GLY A 143 20.81 9.26 -10.29
C GLY A 143 21.78 8.07 -10.28
N PRO A 144 23.08 8.34 -10.51
CA PRO A 144 23.61 9.61 -11.03
C PRO A 144 23.24 9.79 -12.51
N ASP A 145 23.03 11.03 -12.94
CA ASP A 145 22.83 11.41 -14.36
C ASP A 145 21.75 10.60 -15.11
N GLY A 146 20.66 10.23 -14.43
CA GLY A 146 19.57 9.45 -15.03
C GLY A 146 19.83 7.94 -15.13
N SER A 147 20.98 7.45 -14.65
CA SER A 147 21.38 6.05 -14.76
C SER A 147 20.71 5.10 -13.76
N GLY A 148 20.19 5.59 -12.63
CA GLY A 148 19.62 4.76 -11.57
C GLY A 148 20.61 3.88 -10.79
N ARG A 149 21.93 4.10 -10.92
CA ARG A 149 22.97 3.24 -10.34
C ARG A 149 23.09 3.32 -8.81
N TYR A 150 22.39 4.21 -8.12
CA TYR A 150 22.36 4.18 -6.65
C TYR A 150 21.60 2.98 -6.09
N LEU A 151 20.86 2.22 -6.91
CA LEU A 151 20.29 0.94 -6.52
C LEU A 151 20.42 -0.09 -7.65
N VAL A 152 21.30 -1.08 -7.43
CA VAL A 152 21.55 -2.18 -8.36
C VAL A 152 21.30 -3.49 -7.62
N ILE A 153 20.41 -4.31 -8.17
CA ILE A 153 20.05 -5.64 -7.67
C ILE A 153 20.26 -6.60 -8.84
N GLY A 154 20.95 -7.72 -8.62
CA GLY A 154 21.18 -8.70 -9.69
C GLY A 154 21.94 -8.18 -10.92
N ASN A 155 22.86 -7.21 -10.76
CA ASN A 155 23.54 -6.48 -11.85
C ASN A 155 22.62 -5.62 -12.74
N LYS A 156 21.39 -5.35 -12.32
CA LYS A 156 20.41 -4.51 -13.02
C LYS A 156 20.01 -3.35 -12.13
N THR A 157 19.81 -2.17 -12.69
CA THR A 157 19.32 -1.05 -11.88
C THR A 157 17.86 -1.31 -11.49
N PHE A 158 17.47 -0.97 -10.27
CA PHE A 158 16.05 -1.12 -9.87
C PHE A 158 15.12 -0.30 -10.77
N LYS A 159 15.60 0.84 -11.29
CA LYS A 159 14.91 1.65 -12.30
C LYS A 159 14.56 0.83 -13.55
N GLU A 160 15.48 0.02 -14.06
CA GLU A 160 15.22 -0.88 -15.20
C GLU A 160 14.23 -1.98 -14.83
N THR A 161 14.42 -2.65 -13.69
CA THR A 161 13.51 -3.69 -13.18
C THR A 161 12.08 -3.18 -13.02
N LEU A 162 11.89 -2.01 -12.39
CA LEU A 162 10.59 -1.35 -12.29
C LEU A 162 10.00 -1.07 -13.69
N GLY A 163 10.81 -0.57 -14.62
CA GLY A 163 10.36 -0.25 -15.97
C GLY A 163 9.84 -1.45 -16.74
N GLU A 164 10.47 -2.61 -16.58
CA GLU A 164 10.05 -3.86 -17.22
C GLU A 164 8.81 -4.46 -16.53
N ALA A 165 8.80 -4.51 -15.20
CA ALA A 165 7.64 -5.00 -14.44
C ALA A 165 6.40 -4.12 -14.61
N ALA A 166 6.55 -2.80 -14.56
CA ALA A 166 5.41 -1.89 -14.70
C ALA A 166 4.73 -2.04 -16.07
N LYS A 167 5.46 -2.32 -17.16
CA LYS A 167 4.89 -2.47 -18.51
C LYS A 167 3.93 -3.64 -18.65
N ASN A 168 4.14 -4.73 -17.91
CA ASN A 168 3.32 -5.94 -18.02
C ASN A 168 2.31 -6.12 -16.87
N ALA A 169 2.42 -5.32 -15.81
CA ALA A 169 1.48 -5.35 -14.69
C ALA A 169 0.05 -4.92 -15.07
N ASN A 170 -0.97 -5.59 -14.51
CA ASN A 170 -2.38 -5.21 -14.65
C ASN A 170 -2.73 -4.03 -13.74
N ALA A 171 -2.04 -3.93 -12.62
CA ALA A 171 -2.20 -2.89 -11.61
C ALA A 171 -0.85 -2.58 -10.97
N ILE A 172 -0.64 -1.32 -10.58
CA ILE A 172 0.55 -0.88 -9.86
C ILE A 172 0.12 -0.24 -8.54
N VAL A 173 0.68 -0.72 -7.44
CA VAL A 173 0.42 -0.22 -6.09
C VAL A 173 1.75 0.22 -5.48
N ALA A 174 1.88 1.49 -5.15
CA ALA A 174 3.04 2.03 -4.44
C ALA A 174 2.76 2.03 -2.94
N VAL A 175 3.58 1.32 -2.17
CA VAL A 175 3.39 1.13 -0.73
C VAL A 175 4.47 1.89 0.05
N GLY A 176 4.00 2.74 0.96
CA GLY A 176 4.85 3.59 1.80
C GLY A 176 5.19 4.94 1.17
N ALA A 177 5.58 5.90 2.01
CA ALA A 177 5.92 7.25 1.60
C ALA A 177 7.09 7.30 0.60
N CYS A 178 8.04 6.36 0.71
CA CYS A 178 9.16 6.21 -0.22
C CYS A 178 8.66 5.87 -1.63
N ALA A 179 7.82 4.85 -1.79
CA ALA A 179 7.29 4.47 -3.10
C ALA A 179 6.28 5.49 -3.64
N CYS A 180 5.49 6.13 -2.79
CA CYS A 180 4.49 7.08 -3.27
C CYS A 180 5.13 8.40 -3.75
N TRP A 181 6.09 8.96 -2.98
CA TRP A 181 6.57 10.34 -3.17
C TRP A 181 8.09 10.47 -3.23
N GLY A 182 8.83 9.40 -3.01
CA GLY A 182 10.27 9.41 -2.73
C GLY A 182 10.59 9.40 -1.24
N GLY A 183 9.71 9.88 -0.37
CA GLY A 183 9.86 9.77 1.09
C GLY A 183 11.14 10.40 1.62
N ILE A 184 11.80 9.74 2.58
CA ILE A 184 13.00 10.27 3.25
C ILE A 184 14.19 10.44 2.30
N THR A 185 14.33 9.59 1.28
CA THR A 185 15.44 9.67 0.31
C THR A 185 15.33 10.89 -0.61
N SER A 186 14.14 11.48 -0.71
CA SER A 186 13.88 12.71 -1.48
C SER A 186 13.76 13.95 -0.59
N ALA A 187 14.12 13.87 0.70
CA ALA A 187 14.16 15.03 1.57
C ALA A 187 15.21 16.05 1.10
N ASP A 188 14.96 17.34 1.35
CA ASP A 188 15.88 18.41 0.99
C ASP A 188 17.25 18.19 1.66
N SER A 189 18.26 17.98 0.83
CA SER A 189 19.64 17.71 1.24
C SER A 189 20.60 18.01 0.09
N ASP A 190 21.90 18.09 0.39
CA ASP A 190 22.93 18.40 -0.61
C ASP A 190 23.04 17.32 -1.70
N ILE A 191 22.58 16.10 -1.43
CA ILE A 191 22.61 14.95 -2.35
C ILE A 191 21.30 14.73 -3.11
N GLU A 192 20.23 15.48 -2.83
CA GLU A 192 18.89 15.24 -3.40
C GLU A 192 18.88 15.35 -4.93
N LYS A 193 19.65 16.29 -5.49
CA LYS A 193 19.78 16.47 -6.93
C LYS A 193 20.61 15.40 -7.60
N GLU A 194 21.68 14.95 -6.93
CA GLU A 194 22.61 13.95 -7.47
C GLU A 194 21.94 12.56 -7.50
N THR A 195 21.26 12.21 -6.40
CA THR A 195 20.56 10.93 -6.25
C THR A 195 19.25 10.88 -7.02
N ASP A 196 18.55 12.01 -7.15
CA ASP A 196 17.29 12.16 -7.87
C ASP A 196 16.30 11.02 -7.58
N TYR A 197 16.06 10.75 -6.29
CA TYR A 197 15.05 9.80 -5.86
C TYR A 197 13.64 10.27 -6.23
N ARG A 198 12.80 9.31 -6.60
CA ARG A 198 11.42 9.52 -7.05
C ARG A 198 10.53 8.43 -6.47
N GLY A 199 9.28 8.74 -6.22
CA GLY A 199 8.24 7.72 -6.08
C GLY A 199 7.84 7.18 -7.45
N VAL A 200 6.99 6.16 -7.45
CA VAL A 200 6.48 5.50 -8.66
C VAL A 200 5.73 6.51 -9.54
N ALA A 201 4.77 7.25 -8.97
CA ALA A 201 3.95 8.22 -9.69
C ALA A 201 4.31 9.69 -9.43
N PHE A 202 5.06 10.00 -8.37
CA PHE A 202 5.36 11.37 -7.97
C PHE A 202 6.82 11.53 -7.55
N LYS A 203 7.35 12.75 -7.69
CA LYS A 203 8.53 13.21 -6.93
C LYS A 203 8.07 14.31 -5.98
N LYS A 204 8.16 14.09 -4.67
CA LYS A 204 7.54 14.96 -3.65
C LYS A 204 6.05 15.13 -3.98
N THR A 205 5.62 16.33 -4.38
CA THR A 205 4.23 16.64 -4.76
C THR A 205 3.99 16.68 -6.27
N ASP A 206 5.02 16.48 -7.09
CA ASP A 206 4.97 16.67 -8.54
C ASP A 206 4.75 15.33 -9.27
N ALA A 207 3.53 15.13 -9.78
CA ALA A 207 3.14 13.95 -10.55
C ALA A 207 3.83 13.86 -11.93
N SER A 208 4.34 14.98 -12.46
CA SER A 208 5.06 14.98 -13.74
C SER A 208 6.46 14.40 -13.63
N LYS A 209 6.95 14.22 -12.39
CA LYS A 209 8.32 13.78 -12.09
C LYS A 209 8.40 12.40 -11.45
N GLY A 210 7.30 11.66 -11.36
CA GLY A 210 7.33 10.26 -10.94
C GLY A 210 8.21 9.39 -11.83
N MET A 211 8.69 8.27 -11.30
CA MET A 211 9.56 7.34 -12.02
C MET A 211 8.88 6.74 -13.26
N LEU A 212 7.57 6.44 -13.21
CA LEU A 212 6.88 5.97 -14.41
C LEU A 212 6.84 7.03 -15.53
N LYS A 213 6.70 8.31 -15.20
CA LYS A 213 6.78 9.40 -16.19
C LYS A 213 8.19 9.56 -16.75
N GLU A 214 9.23 9.45 -15.90
CA GLU A 214 10.63 9.40 -16.33
C GLU A 214 10.90 8.26 -17.32
N LEU A 215 10.28 7.10 -17.10
CA LEU A 215 10.40 5.91 -17.94
C LEU A 215 9.45 5.90 -19.15
N GLY A 216 8.63 6.93 -19.34
CA GLY A 216 7.65 7.00 -20.43
C GLY A 216 6.50 5.98 -20.33
N ILE A 217 6.19 5.51 -19.11
CA ILE A 217 5.14 4.52 -18.83
C ILE A 217 3.88 5.25 -18.36
N ASP A 218 2.79 5.12 -19.11
CA ASP A 218 1.49 5.72 -18.78
C ASP A 218 0.54 4.67 -18.20
N LYS A 219 0.71 4.38 -16.91
CA LYS A 219 -0.17 3.50 -16.14
C LYS A 219 -0.60 4.16 -14.84
N PRO A 220 -1.85 3.99 -14.41
CA PRO A 220 -2.31 4.51 -13.13
C PRO A 220 -1.64 3.77 -11.98
N VAL A 221 -1.41 4.49 -10.88
CA VAL A 221 -0.79 3.95 -9.66
C VAL A 221 -1.71 4.23 -8.49
N ILE A 222 -1.95 3.20 -7.66
CA ILE A 222 -2.61 3.36 -6.38
C ILE A 222 -1.53 3.63 -5.32
N ASN A 223 -1.55 4.80 -4.71
CA ASN A 223 -0.59 5.21 -3.68
C ASN A 223 -1.15 4.90 -2.29
N ILE A 224 -0.44 4.08 -1.52
CA ILE A 224 -0.74 3.77 -0.11
C ILE A 224 0.38 4.36 0.75
N PRO A 225 0.36 5.67 1.05
CA PRO A 225 1.43 6.31 1.80
C PRO A 225 1.40 5.96 3.29
N GLY A 226 2.47 6.33 3.99
CA GLY A 226 2.72 6.03 5.39
C GLY A 226 4.19 5.66 5.58
N CYS A 227 4.74 5.81 6.77
CA CYS A 227 6.13 5.44 7.07
C CYS A 227 6.20 4.66 8.39
N PRO A 228 5.71 3.40 8.42
CA PRO A 228 5.24 2.61 7.27
C PRO A 228 3.77 2.81 6.92
N ALA A 229 3.32 2.23 5.80
CA ALA A 229 1.90 2.16 5.45
C ALA A 229 1.19 1.16 6.37
N HIS A 230 -0.01 1.52 6.87
CA HIS A 230 -0.76 0.65 7.79
C HIS A 230 -1.13 -0.69 7.13
N PRO A 231 -1.03 -1.84 7.85
CA PRO A 231 -1.32 -3.16 7.27
C PRO A 231 -2.71 -3.23 6.62
N ASP A 232 -3.75 -2.79 7.32
CA ASP A 232 -5.11 -2.77 6.79
C ASP A 232 -5.23 -1.96 5.49
N TRP A 233 -4.52 -0.84 5.35
CA TRP A 233 -4.60 -0.03 4.13
C TRP A 233 -4.08 -0.82 2.94
N ILE A 234 -2.99 -1.57 3.14
CA ILE A 234 -2.39 -2.45 2.13
C ILE A 234 -3.36 -3.60 1.80
N LEU A 235 -3.75 -4.38 2.81
CA LEU A 235 -4.56 -5.59 2.64
C LEU A 235 -5.94 -5.29 2.04
N LEU A 236 -6.62 -4.24 2.52
CA LEU A 236 -7.94 -3.87 2.02
C LEU A 236 -7.90 -3.30 0.61
N THR A 237 -6.85 -2.54 0.27
CA THR A 237 -6.68 -2.04 -1.10
C THR A 237 -6.42 -3.18 -2.07
N LEU A 238 -5.50 -4.09 -1.73
CA LEU A 238 -5.22 -5.27 -2.54
C LEU A 238 -6.47 -6.14 -2.68
N GLY A 239 -7.15 -6.45 -1.57
CA GLY A 239 -8.39 -7.23 -1.59
C GLY A 239 -9.48 -6.59 -2.46
N ALA A 240 -9.65 -5.26 -2.40
CA ALA A 240 -10.62 -4.57 -3.24
C ALA A 240 -10.28 -4.64 -4.74
N VAL A 241 -8.99 -4.61 -5.10
CA VAL A 241 -8.54 -4.76 -6.49
C VAL A 241 -8.72 -6.21 -6.96
N ILE A 242 -8.26 -7.19 -6.18
CA ILE A 242 -8.34 -8.63 -6.48
C ILE A 242 -9.80 -9.07 -6.66
N LEU A 243 -10.68 -8.64 -5.77
CA LEU A 243 -12.12 -8.98 -5.82
C LEU A 243 -12.89 -8.17 -6.87
N GLY A 244 -12.21 -7.36 -7.70
CA GLY A 244 -12.83 -6.54 -8.75
C GLY A 244 -13.79 -5.46 -8.22
N LYS A 245 -13.71 -5.11 -6.93
CA LYS A 245 -14.51 -4.05 -6.30
C LYS A 245 -13.98 -2.66 -6.65
N ILE A 246 -12.70 -2.57 -7.04
CA ILE A 246 -12.11 -1.43 -7.71
C ILE A 246 -11.57 -1.92 -9.06
N LYS A 247 -12.26 -1.58 -10.14
CA LYS A 247 -11.80 -1.87 -11.51
C LYS A 247 -10.80 -0.83 -11.97
N ILE A 248 -9.67 -1.28 -12.51
CA ILE A 248 -8.61 -0.42 -13.02
C ILE A 248 -8.72 -0.35 -14.55
N PRO A 249 -8.73 0.84 -15.17
CA PRO A 249 -8.64 2.17 -14.57
C PRO A 249 -9.99 2.79 -14.14
N ASP A 250 -11.11 2.21 -14.55
CA ASP A 250 -12.43 2.86 -14.58
C ASP A 250 -12.92 3.42 -13.22
N ASP A 251 -12.71 2.69 -12.13
CA ASP A 251 -13.18 3.09 -10.79
C ASP A 251 -12.21 4.01 -10.05
N LEU A 252 -10.97 4.18 -10.56
CA LEU A 252 -9.92 4.93 -9.86
C LEU A 252 -10.29 6.40 -9.59
N PRO A 253 -10.89 7.17 -10.51
CA PRO A 253 -11.28 8.56 -10.23
C PRO A 253 -12.28 8.68 -9.07
N ALA A 254 -13.14 7.66 -8.89
CA ALA A 254 -14.10 7.60 -7.81
C ALA A 254 -13.49 7.07 -6.50
N ALA A 255 -12.45 6.22 -6.57
CA ALA A 255 -11.81 5.58 -5.42
C ALA A 255 -10.65 6.37 -4.82
N LEU A 256 -9.90 7.08 -5.67
CA LEU A 256 -8.68 7.75 -5.29
C LEU A 256 -8.87 9.26 -5.22
N ASP A 257 -8.10 9.92 -4.36
CA ASP A 257 -7.96 11.38 -4.36
C ASP A 257 -6.97 11.85 -5.44
N GLN A 258 -6.72 13.17 -5.47
CA GLN A 258 -5.80 13.79 -6.43
C GLN A 258 -4.35 13.29 -6.37
N TYR A 259 -3.97 12.64 -5.28
CA TYR A 259 -2.64 12.06 -5.09
C TYR A 259 -2.64 10.56 -5.41
N GLY A 260 -3.73 9.99 -5.91
CA GLY A 260 -3.84 8.55 -6.16
C GLY A 260 -4.01 7.73 -4.88
N ARG A 261 -4.44 8.34 -3.76
CA ARG A 261 -4.61 7.66 -2.48
C ARG A 261 -6.06 7.18 -2.29
N PRO A 262 -6.33 5.98 -1.77
CA PRO A 262 -7.69 5.54 -1.49
C PRO A 262 -8.43 6.50 -0.53
N LYS A 263 -9.48 7.16 -1.00
CA LYS A 263 -10.29 8.12 -0.20
C LYS A 263 -10.86 7.52 1.08
N LEU A 264 -11.00 6.19 1.12
CA LEU A 264 -11.42 5.44 2.30
C LEU A 264 -10.49 5.67 3.49
N PHE A 265 -9.18 5.60 3.25
CA PHE A 265 -8.16 5.74 4.30
C PHE A 265 -7.62 7.16 4.37
N PHE A 266 -7.63 7.87 3.24
CA PHE A 266 -7.10 9.23 3.08
C PHE A 266 -8.24 10.18 2.67
N PRO A 267 -9.19 10.47 3.57
CA PRO A 267 -10.36 11.25 3.25
C PRO A 267 -9.97 12.68 2.85
N PRO A 268 -10.49 13.23 1.74
CA PRO A 268 -10.10 14.55 1.26
C PRO A 268 -10.73 15.70 2.06
N ASP A 269 -11.78 15.42 2.81
CA ASP A 269 -12.62 16.41 3.50
C ASP A 269 -12.27 16.59 4.99
N HIS A 270 -11.42 15.73 5.56
CA HIS A 270 -10.98 15.85 6.94
C HIS A 270 -9.58 15.29 7.16
N THR A 271 -8.95 15.73 8.24
CA THR A 271 -7.60 15.35 8.64
C THR A 271 -7.62 14.43 9.85
N VAL A 272 -6.47 13.86 10.21
CA VAL A 272 -6.30 13.07 11.44
C VAL A 272 -6.76 13.86 12.67
N HIS A 273 -6.61 15.19 12.66
CA HIS A 273 -6.98 16.03 13.80
C HIS A 273 -8.49 16.10 14.06
N GLU A 274 -9.31 15.98 13.03
CA GLU A 274 -10.78 16.02 13.16
C GLU A 274 -11.30 14.86 14.00
N ASN A 275 -10.65 13.70 13.93
CA ASN A 275 -11.01 12.51 14.70
C ASN A 275 -9.99 12.19 15.81
N CYS A 276 -9.19 13.16 16.22
CA CYS A 276 -8.19 12.95 17.27
C CYS A 276 -8.87 12.84 18.65
N PRO A 277 -8.54 11.83 19.48
CA PRO A 277 -9.09 11.72 20.83
C PRO A 277 -8.72 12.91 21.73
N ARG A 278 -7.67 13.66 21.38
CA ARG A 278 -7.24 14.87 22.09
C ARG A 278 -7.87 16.16 21.56
N ARG A 279 -8.82 16.08 20.61
CA ARG A 279 -9.44 17.26 19.97
C ARG A 279 -10.14 18.18 20.97
N GLY A 280 -10.84 17.63 21.95
CA GLY A 280 -11.51 18.45 22.97
C GLY A 280 -10.54 19.33 23.79
N TYR A 281 -9.30 18.90 24.00
CA TYR A 281 -8.27 19.73 24.65
C TYR A 281 -7.83 20.89 23.76
N TYR A 282 -7.69 20.64 22.45
CA TYR A 282 -7.36 21.69 21.47
C TYR A 282 -8.42 22.79 21.47
N ASP A 283 -9.71 22.41 21.43
CA ASP A 283 -10.82 23.36 21.36
C ASP A 283 -10.93 24.24 22.62
N ARG A 284 -10.46 23.75 23.78
CA ARG A 284 -10.39 24.51 25.05
C ARG A 284 -9.10 25.31 25.21
N GLY A 285 -8.16 25.23 24.26
CA GLY A 285 -6.84 25.87 24.39
C GLY A 285 -5.91 25.19 25.41
N GLU A 286 -6.17 23.92 25.73
CA GLU A 286 -5.37 23.14 26.68
C GLU A 286 -4.29 22.37 25.92
N PHE A 287 -3.05 22.85 26.02
CA PHE A 287 -1.91 22.30 25.30
C PHE A 287 -0.82 21.81 26.24
N ASP A 288 -0.19 20.70 25.88
CA ASP A 288 1.04 20.26 26.52
C ASP A 288 2.22 21.07 25.98
N GLU A 289 3.11 21.49 26.88
CA GLU A 289 4.37 22.17 26.55
C GLU A 289 5.60 21.26 26.71
N GLU A 290 5.41 20.09 27.33
CA GLU A 290 6.43 19.06 27.51
C GLU A 290 5.86 17.67 27.16
N VAL A 291 6.75 16.72 26.86
CA VAL A 291 6.36 15.35 26.50
C VAL A 291 5.78 14.59 27.69
N GLY A 292 4.82 13.70 27.43
CA GLY A 292 4.21 12.81 28.45
C GLY A 292 2.88 13.29 29.03
N GLY A 293 2.38 14.46 28.62
CA GLY A 293 1.06 14.95 29.02
C GLY A 293 -0.13 14.28 28.29
N GLU A 294 -1.33 14.54 28.82
CA GLU A 294 -2.60 14.01 28.31
C GLU A 294 -3.33 14.99 27.38
N LYS A 295 -2.89 16.25 27.29
CA LYS A 295 -3.58 17.34 26.57
C LYS A 295 -3.15 17.40 25.10
N CYS A 296 -3.61 18.42 24.38
CA CYS A 296 -3.31 18.52 22.95
C CYS A 296 -1.81 18.78 22.70
N LEU A 297 -1.24 18.03 21.76
CA LEU A 297 0.19 18.06 21.39
C LEU A 297 0.52 19.14 20.34
N TRP A 298 -0.37 20.11 20.10
CA TRP A 298 -0.16 21.12 19.06
C TRP A 298 1.11 21.94 19.28
N LYS A 299 1.35 22.40 20.52
CA LYS A 299 2.57 23.15 20.88
C LYS A 299 3.85 22.31 20.80
N LEU A 300 3.74 20.98 20.89
CA LEU A 300 4.84 20.05 20.65
C LEU A 300 5.07 19.76 19.15
N GLY A 301 4.34 20.42 18.25
CA GLY A 301 4.57 20.34 16.81
C GLY A 301 3.78 19.26 16.08
N CYS A 302 2.70 18.72 16.68
CA CYS A 302 1.82 17.74 16.03
C CYS A 302 1.37 18.20 14.63
N LYS A 303 1.50 17.31 13.63
CA LYS A 303 1.14 17.58 12.22
C LYS A 303 -0.22 17.05 11.80
N ALA A 304 -1.00 16.49 12.74
CA ALA A 304 -2.31 15.91 12.45
C ALA A 304 -3.28 16.87 11.71
N PRO A 305 -3.28 18.20 11.96
CA PRO A 305 -4.16 19.13 11.22
C PRO A 305 -3.83 19.30 9.74
N TYR A 306 -2.69 18.78 9.28
CA TYR A 306 -2.25 18.84 7.88
C TYR A 306 -2.12 17.44 7.26
N ALA A 307 -2.43 16.39 8.02
CA ALA A 307 -2.26 15.01 7.60
C ALA A 307 -3.64 14.37 7.37
N HIS A 308 -3.89 13.90 6.16
CA HIS A 308 -5.07 13.11 5.84
C HIS A 308 -4.74 11.64 6.06
N ALA A 309 -5.44 10.99 6.98
CA ALA A 309 -5.43 9.55 7.20
C ALA A 309 -6.51 9.20 8.25
N ASP A 310 -6.94 7.94 8.30
CA ASP A 310 -7.86 7.44 9.33
C ASP A 310 -7.15 6.98 10.62
N CYS A 311 -5.86 7.26 10.80
CA CYS A 311 -5.04 6.83 11.94
C CYS A 311 -5.66 7.13 13.31
N GLY A 312 -6.36 8.26 13.46
CA GLY A 312 -7.01 8.64 14.72
C GLY A 312 -8.17 7.72 15.11
N ILE A 313 -8.79 7.08 14.12
CA ILE A 313 -9.91 6.15 14.26
C ILE A 313 -9.39 4.70 14.29
N ARG A 314 -8.63 4.32 13.25
CA ARG A 314 -8.13 2.95 13.06
C ARG A 314 -7.06 2.57 14.07
N ARG A 315 -6.23 3.54 14.48
CA ARG A 315 -5.06 3.37 15.35
C ARG A 315 -4.03 2.43 14.71
N TRP A 316 -3.12 1.90 15.53
CA TRP A 316 -2.06 0.97 15.18
C TRP A 316 -1.93 -0.05 16.30
N ASN A 317 -1.73 -1.32 15.94
CA ASN A 317 -1.56 -2.48 16.83
C ASN A 317 -2.61 -2.56 17.95
#